data_AF-A0A1F9Q237-F1
#
_entry.id   AF-A0A1F9Q237-F1
#
_cell.length_a   1.000
_cell.length_b   1.000
_cell.length_c   1.000
_cell.angle_alpha   90.00
_cell.angle_beta   90.00
_cell.angle_gamma   90.00
#
_symmetry.space_group_name_H-M   'P 1'
#
loop_
_entity.id
_entity.type
_entity.pdbx_description
1 polymer ?
#
loop_
_entity_poly.entity_id
_entity_poly.type
_entity_poly.pdbx_seq_one_letter_code
_entity_poly.pdbx_strand_id
1 'polypeptide(L)'
;MPHAPTPDVLPEGLTVSEDAAGVLTLGFSGDLNSRTVARLWAPALAQVRGRVGAGRPEAVLVRLELAQAGYIDGAGLALLVKLRAEAEARGAKVELLGLSGSHAHLLGLAGDAEREAVKRPKERRGLKVLVTAGMGNALAGMAAVVSFVGECSLVVWEALRHPERVRWKDVLLAAMAVGVESMPILLLVGFLMGLIMSFQSVITLQRFGGEIFVPNMLGLVMFREMGPLVTAILLAARSGSAFAAEIGTMCVNEELDAMTTMGISPVRFLVGPRILASLFMVPFMTLFFNFASLVGGALVMVSIGFPLVTFTSRVFTNVTGTDLVGSLAKILVFSLLVAGVSCLRGLNTGGGASAVGRSTTSAVVSGLILITLADGVFAVLFYYLKI
;
A
#
# COMPACT_ATOMS: atom_id res chain seq x y z
N MET A 1 -38.64 32.48 -7.44
CA MET A 1 -38.85 33.73 -6.67
C MET A 1 -37.60 33.99 -5.85
N PRO A 2 -36.85 35.08 -6.09
CA PRO A 2 -35.67 35.37 -5.30
C PRO A 2 -36.09 35.89 -3.92
N HIS A 3 -35.70 35.15 -2.87
CA HIS A 3 -35.81 35.60 -1.49
C HIS A 3 -34.96 36.85 -1.29
N ALA A 4 -35.56 37.90 -0.76
CA ALA A 4 -34.85 39.09 -0.27
C ALA A 4 -33.86 38.70 0.85
N PRO A 5 -32.65 39.29 0.90
CA PRO A 5 -31.72 39.03 1.98
C PRO A 5 -32.24 39.65 3.28
N THR A 6 -32.42 38.81 4.30
CA THR A 6 -32.70 39.19 5.69
C THR A 6 -31.54 40.03 6.27
N PRO A 7 -31.81 40.98 7.17
CA PRO A 7 -30.77 41.81 7.77
C PRO A 7 -29.77 40.96 8.58
N ASP A 8 -28.49 41.14 8.29
CA ASP A 8 -27.33 40.47 8.90
C ASP A 8 -27.32 40.63 10.43
N VAL A 9 -27.67 39.57 11.17
CA VAL A 9 -27.35 39.47 12.59
C VAL A 9 -25.89 39.05 12.69
N LEU A 10 -25.02 40.01 12.98
CA LEU A 10 -23.58 39.76 13.16
C LEU A 10 -23.35 38.91 14.44
N PRO A 11 -22.41 37.94 14.40
CA PRO A 11 -22.07 37.15 15.58
C PRO A 11 -21.45 38.04 16.68
N GLU A 12 -21.70 37.70 17.94
CA GLU A 12 -21.04 38.34 19.09
C GLU A 12 -19.51 38.31 18.91
N GLY A 13 -18.86 39.47 19.06
CA GLY A 13 -17.42 39.62 18.83
C GLY A 13 -17.01 40.18 17.47
N LEU A 14 -17.95 40.40 16.53
CA LEU A 14 -17.70 41.06 15.25
C LEU A 14 -18.59 42.30 15.09
N THR A 15 -17.98 43.48 14.99
CA THR A 15 -18.66 44.72 14.63
C THR A 15 -18.28 45.14 13.22
N VAL A 16 -19.24 45.64 12.46
CA VAL A 16 -19.02 46.10 11.08
C VAL A 16 -19.60 47.50 10.94
N SER A 17 -18.77 48.47 10.61
CA SER A 17 -19.20 49.83 10.28
C SER A 17 -18.60 50.25 8.94
N GLU A 18 -19.32 51.08 8.21
CA GLU A 18 -18.89 51.62 6.93
C GLU A 18 -19.09 53.13 6.96
N ASP A 19 -18.02 53.88 6.77
CA ASP A 19 -18.07 55.34 6.78
C ASP A 19 -18.48 55.89 5.40
N ALA A 20 -19.02 57.12 5.35
CA ALA A 20 -19.44 57.80 4.13
C ALA A 20 -18.30 57.99 3.10
N ALA A 21 -17.05 57.90 3.57
CA ALA A 21 -15.82 57.90 2.76
C ALA A 21 -15.47 56.53 2.16
N GLY A 22 -16.30 55.49 2.34
CA GLY A 22 -16.08 54.15 1.78
C GLY A 22 -15.06 53.30 2.55
N VAL A 23 -14.81 53.62 3.82
CA VAL A 23 -13.92 52.84 4.70
C VAL A 23 -14.73 51.76 5.42
N LEU A 24 -14.39 50.48 5.19
CA LEU A 24 -15.01 49.34 5.87
C LEU A 24 -14.21 49.02 7.14
N THR A 25 -14.81 49.17 8.31
CA THR A 25 -14.19 48.86 9.60
C THR A 25 -14.78 47.57 10.16
N LEU A 26 -13.92 46.58 10.41
CA LEU A 26 -14.24 45.33 11.08
C LEU A 26 -13.59 45.36 12.47
N GLY A 27 -14.41 45.49 13.50
CA GLY A 27 -13.96 45.44 14.89
C GLY A 27 -14.10 44.03 15.45
N PHE A 28 -13.06 43.56 16.15
CA PHE A 28 -13.07 42.29 16.85
C PHE A 28 -12.99 42.52 18.36
N SER A 29 -13.90 41.90 19.12
CA SER A 29 -13.92 41.97 20.58
C SER A 29 -13.89 40.58 21.22
N GLY A 30 -13.24 40.48 22.39
CA GLY A 30 -13.03 39.21 23.12
C GLY A 30 -11.79 38.43 22.67
N ASP A 31 -11.69 37.16 23.07
CA ASP A 31 -10.54 36.32 22.72
C ASP A 31 -10.68 35.76 21.29
N LEU A 32 -9.67 35.97 20.45
CA LEU A 32 -9.53 35.39 19.11
C LEU A 32 -8.71 34.08 19.19
N ASN A 33 -9.39 33.01 19.58
CA ASN A 33 -8.82 31.66 19.65
C ASN A 33 -9.52 30.70 18.67
N SER A 34 -8.96 29.50 18.51
CA SER A 34 -9.49 28.43 17.64
C SER A 34 -10.99 28.13 17.83
N ARG A 35 -11.57 28.38 19.01
CA ARG A 35 -13.01 28.15 19.29
C ARG A 35 -13.89 29.32 18.88
N THR A 36 -13.45 30.55 19.10
CA THR A 36 -14.21 31.77 18.76
C THR A 36 -14.07 32.12 17.28
N VAL A 37 -12.86 32.00 16.74
CA VAL A 37 -12.53 32.28 15.33
C VAL A 37 -13.35 31.43 14.37
N ALA A 38 -13.66 30.17 14.72
CA ALA A 38 -14.50 29.29 13.88
C ALA A 38 -15.88 29.90 13.57
N ARG A 39 -16.46 30.67 14.50
CA ARG A 39 -17.76 31.35 14.33
C ARG A 39 -17.64 32.68 13.59
N LEU A 40 -16.50 33.36 13.76
CA LEU A 40 -16.23 34.67 13.16
C LEU A 40 -15.72 34.56 11.71
N TRP A 41 -15.14 33.42 11.34
CA TRP A 41 -14.43 33.22 10.06
C TRP A 41 -15.30 33.46 8.83
N ALA A 42 -16.41 32.73 8.72
CA ALA A 42 -17.29 32.81 7.54
C ALA A 42 -18.01 34.18 7.45
N PRO A 43 -18.57 34.73 8.54
CA PRO A 43 -19.19 36.06 8.52
C PRO A 43 -18.21 37.18 8.18
N ALA A 44 -17.02 37.19 8.77
CA ALA A 44 -16.02 38.24 8.50
C ALA A 44 -15.56 38.20 7.03
N LEU A 45 -15.29 37.01 6.47
CA LEU A 45 -14.95 36.89 5.05
C LEU A 45 -16.12 37.27 4.14
N ALA A 46 -17.37 36.96 4.52
CA ALA A 46 -18.54 37.32 3.73
C ALA A 46 -18.70 38.85 3.61
N GLN A 47 -18.42 39.59 4.69
CA GLN A 47 -18.47 41.06 4.67
C GLN A 47 -17.39 41.65 3.75
N VAL A 48 -16.15 41.14 3.83
CA VAL A 48 -15.08 41.55 2.90
C VAL A 48 -15.46 41.19 1.46
N ARG A 49 -15.97 39.98 1.20
CA ARG A 49 -16.34 39.54 -0.16
C ARG A 49 -17.54 40.27 -0.75
N GLY A 50 -18.51 40.61 0.08
CA GLY A 50 -19.74 41.28 -0.34
C GLY A 50 -19.56 42.77 -0.57
N ARG A 51 -18.67 43.42 0.21
CA ARG A 51 -18.52 44.88 0.21
C ARG A 51 -17.24 45.39 -0.46
N VAL A 52 -16.22 44.55 -0.59
CA VAL A 52 -15.00 44.87 -1.35
C VAL A 52 -15.13 44.25 -2.75
N GLY A 53 -15.08 45.07 -3.80
CA GLY A 53 -15.09 44.62 -5.20
C GLY A 53 -16.48 44.49 -5.86
N ALA A 54 -17.58 44.81 -5.19
CA ALA A 54 -18.92 44.87 -5.77
C ALA A 54 -19.14 46.18 -6.57
N GLY A 55 -18.37 46.37 -7.66
CA GLY A 55 -18.62 47.44 -8.64
C GLY A 55 -18.29 48.88 -8.20
N ARG A 56 -17.52 49.07 -7.11
CA ARG A 56 -17.08 50.41 -6.67
C ARG A 56 -15.68 50.77 -7.21
N PRO A 57 -15.44 51.98 -7.78
CA PRO A 57 -14.21 52.29 -8.52
C PRO A 57 -13.03 52.85 -7.72
N GLU A 58 -13.10 53.01 -6.39
CA GLU A 58 -12.01 53.60 -5.61
C GLU A 58 -11.58 52.71 -4.45
N ALA A 59 -10.28 52.75 -4.15
CA ALA A 59 -9.58 51.91 -3.19
C ALA A 59 -10.26 51.92 -1.81
N VAL A 60 -11.10 50.91 -1.55
CA VAL A 60 -11.76 50.70 -0.25
C VAL A 60 -10.67 50.45 0.78
N LEU A 61 -10.62 51.28 1.84
CA LEU A 61 -9.76 51.05 2.99
C LEU A 61 -10.49 50.09 3.93
N VAL A 62 -9.89 48.94 4.24
CA VAL A 62 -10.40 48.00 5.24
C VAL A 62 -9.62 48.18 6.53
N ARG A 63 -10.29 48.66 7.59
CA ARG A 63 -9.71 48.79 8.93
C ARG A 63 -10.07 47.58 9.77
N LEU A 64 -9.07 46.90 10.30
CA LEU A 64 -9.23 45.80 11.24
C LEU A 64 -8.89 46.31 12.63
N GLU A 65 -9.90 46.52 13.48
CA GLU A 65 -9.74 47.09 14.82
C GLU A 65 -9.71 45.98 15.88
N LEU A 66 -8.58 45.89 16.59
CA LEU A 66 -8.25 44.85 17.56
C LEU A 66 -8.17 45.39 19.00
N ALA A 67 -8.55 46.65 19.23
CA ALA A 67 -8.39 47.33 20.53
C ALA A 67 -9.16 46.67 21.70
N GLN A 68 -10.19 45.87 21.40
CA GLN A 68 -10.98 45.13 22.38
C GLN A 68 -10.73 43.61 22.34
N ALA A 69 -9.70 43.16 21.61
CA ALA A 69 -9.33 41.76 21.55
C ALA A 69 -8.40 41.40 22.73
N GLY A 70 -8.80 40.41 23.53
CA GLY A 70 -8.08 40.01 24.75
C GLY A 70 -6.83 39.18 24.45
N TYR A 71 -7.04 38.00 23.84
CA TYR A 71 -6.00 37.04 23.48
C TYR A 71 -6.09 36.64 22.00
N ILE A 72 -4.96 36.49 21.29
CA ILE A 72 -4.92 36.06 19.88
C ILE A 72 -4.02 34.82 19.76
N ASP A 73 -4.58 33.68 19.34
CA ASP A 73 -3.80 32.48 19.01
C ASP A 73 -3.46 32.38 17.51
N GLY A 74 -2.82 31.29 17.11
CA GLY A 74 -2.47 31.05 15.70
C GLY A 74 -3.67 31.02 14.75
N ALA A 75 -4.86 30.62 15.21
CA ALA A 75 -6.08 30.63 14.40
C ALA A 75 -6.62 32.06 14.24
N GLY A 76 -6.55 32.88 15.30
CA GLY A 76 -6.86 34.31 15.24
C GLY A 76 -5.95 35.06 14.28
N LEU A 77 -4.64 34.78 14.34
CA LEU A 77 -3.66 35.33 13.41
C LEU A 77 -3.95 34.92 11.95
N ALA A 78 -4.28 33.64 11.72
CA ALA A 78 -4.64 33.12 10.41
C ALA A 78 -5.89 33.79 9.84
N LEU A 79 -6.89 34.12 10.68
CA LEU A 79 -8.07 34.86 10.26
C LEU A 79 -7.69 36.27 9.76
N LEU A 80 -6.87 36.99 10.51
CA LEU A 80 -6.43 38.35 10.16
C LEU A 80 -5.61 38.35 8.86
N VAL A 81 -4.68 37.40 8.72
CA VAL A 81 -3.89 37.19 7.50
C VAL A 81 -4.81 36.90 6.32
N LYS A 82 -5.80 36.01 6.50
CA LYS A 82 -6.76 35.67 5.45
C LYS A 82 -7.64 36.86 5.04
N LEU A 83 -8.15 37.63 5.99
CA LEU A 83 -8.96 38.82 5.71
C LEU A 83 -8.15 39.88 4.96
N ARG A 84 -6.89 40.07 5.36
CA ARG A 84 -5.96 40.97 4.66
C ARG A 84 -5.72 40.50 3.23
N ALA A 85 -5.38 39.24 3.01
CA ALA A 85 -5.13 38.70 1.68
C ALA A 85 -6.38 38.76 0.78
N GLU A 86 -7.56 38.48 1.33
CA GLU A 86 -8.83 38.49 0.59
C GLU A 86 -9.26 39.92 0.18
N ALA A 87 -8.94 40.93 1.01
CA ALA A 87 -9.15 42.35 0.73
C ALA A 87 -8.11 42.90 -0.27
N GLU A 88 -6.82 42.63 -0.06
CA GLU A 88 -5.74 43.03 -0.97
C GLU A 88 -5.91 42.40 -2.36
N ALA A 89 -6.34 41.13 -2.46
CA ALA A 89 -6.64 40.47 -3.73
C ALA A 89 -7.77 41.14 -4.53
N ARG A 90 -8.59 41.97 -3.88
CA ARG A 90 -9.67 42.76 -4.49
C ARG A 90 -9.34 44.24 -4.63
N GLY A 91 -8.08 44.63 -4.41
CA GLY A 91 -7.59 45.99 -4.61
C GLY A 91 -7.83 46.95 -3.44
N ALA A 92 -8.22 46.45 -2.26
CA ALA A 92 -8.36 47.26 -1.06
C ALA A 92 -7.02 47.42 -0.31
N LYS A 93 -6.80 48.59 0.31
CA LYS A 93 -5.72 48.78 1.28
C LYS A 93 -6.23 48.36 2.66
N VAL A 94 -5.40 47.65 3.43
CA VAL A 94 -5.78 47.13 4.74
C VAL A 94 -4.93 47.78 5.83
N GLU A 95 -5.57 48.38 6.83
CA GLU A 95 -4.93 48.94 8.03
C GLU A 95 -5.34 48.14 9.27
N LEU A 96 -4.37 47.68 10.04
CA LEU A 96 -4.60 47.01 11.32
C LEU A 96 -4.37 48.01 12.46
N LEU A 97 -5.38 48.23 13.29
CA LEU A 97 -5.34 49.15 14.44
C LEU A 97 -5.45 48.36 15.75
N GLY A 98 -4.64 48.72 16.75
CA GLY A 98 -4.72 48.11 18.09
C GLY A 98 -3.93 46.81 18.31
N LEU A 99 -2.96 46.48 17.45
CA LEU A 99 -2.06 45.34 17.66
C LEU A 99 -1.04 45.63 18.77
N SER A 100 -0.96 44.75 19.77
CA SER A 100 0.18 44.75 20.71
C SER A 100 1.47 44.26 20.03
N GLY A 101 2.62 44.75 20.47
CA GLY A 101 3.92 44.60 19.78
C GLY A 101 4.32 43.15 19.44
N SER A 102 3.96 42.18 20.27
CA SER A 102 4.25 40.75 20.04
C SER A 102 3.46 40.15 18.87
N HIS A 103 2.21 40.58 18.67
CA HIS A 103 1.36 40.08 17.59
C HIS A 103 1.70 40.69 16.23
N ALA A 104 2.20 41.93 16.21
CA ALA A 104 2.67 42.59 14.99
C ALA A 104 3.86 41.85 14.35
N HIS A 105 4.79 41.33 15.17
CA HIS A 105 5.93 40.54 14.69
C HIS A 105 5.49 39.21 14.06
N LEU A 106 4.56 38.49 14.69
CA LEU A 106 4.02 37.22 14.15
C LEU A 106 3.24 37.43 12.85
N LEU A 107 2.50 38.53 12.73
CA LEU A 107 1.81 38.91 11.48
C LEU A 107 2.80 39.23 10.35
N GLY A 108 3.95 39.83 10.67
CA GLY A 108 5.04 40.03 9.72
C GLY A 108 5.56 38.71 9.15
N LEU A 109 5.86 37.76 10.02
CA LEU A 109 6.32 36.42 9.62
C LEU A 109 5.28 35.64 8.79
N ALA A 110 4.00 35.75 9.15
CA ALA A 110 2.91 35.07 8.44
C ALA A 110 2.59 35.73 7.07
N GLY A 111 2.74 37.05 6.96
CA GLY A 111 2.50 37.79 5.71
C GLY A 111 3.50 37.43 4.61
N ASP A 112 4.75 37.16 4.97
CA ASP A 112 5.77 36.70 4.02
C ASP A 112 5.51 35.26 3.56
N ALA A 113 5.05 34.38 4.46
CA ALA A 113 4.70 33.00 4.14
C ALA A 113 3.50 32.87 3.18
N GLU A 114 2.51 33.77 3.25
CA GLU A 114 1.37 33.76 2.31
C GLU A 114 1.73 34.39 0.95
N ARG A 115 2.65 35.38 0.91
CA ARG A 115 3.21 35.90 -0.35
C ARG A 115 4.02 34.83 -1.09
N GLU A 116 4.69 33.96 -0.35
CA GLU A 116 5.39 32.78 -0.88
C GLU A 116 4.50 31.54 -1.08
N ALA A 117 3.19 31.63 -0.82
CA ALA A 117 2.27 30.55 -1.15
C ALA A 117 2.23 30.35 -2.67
N VAL A 118 3.14 29.51 -3.16
CA VAL A 118 3.28 29.10 -4.54
C VAL A 118 1.89 28.80 -5.07
N LYS A 119 1.40 29.63 -6.00
CA LYS A 119 0.19 29.36 -6.77
C LYS A 119 0.38 28.00 -7.41
N ARG A 120 -0.10 26.92 -6.78
CA ARG A 120 -0.08 25.58 -7.38
C ARG A 120 -0.83 25.72 -8.70
N PRO A 121 -0.17 25.57 -9.86
CA PRO A 121 -0.85 25.70 -11.13
C PRO A 121 -2.01 24.70 -11.12
N LYS A 122 -3.23 25.18 -11.38
CA LYS A 122 -4.37 24.30 -11.67
C LYS A 122 -4.02 23.57 -12.96
N GLU A 123 -3.34 22.44 -12.86
CA GLU A 123 -3.07 21.58 -14.01
C GLU A 123 -4.40 21.18 -14.61
N ARG A 124 -4.70 21.73 -15.79
CA ARG A 124 -5.75 21.21 -16.64
C ARG A 124 -5.32 19.81 -17.05
N ARG A 125 -5.80 18.79 -16.33
CA ARG A 125 -5.55 17.37 -16.63
C ARG A 125 -6.23 17.00 -17.94
N GLY A 126 -5.59 17.33 -19.06
CA GLY A 126 -5.89 16.73 -20.36
C GLY A 126 -5.46 15.26 -20.37
N LEU A 127 -6.04 14.47 -21.27
CA LEU A 127 -5.76 13.03 -21.41
C LEU A 127 -4.25 12.72 -21.49
N LYS A 128 -3.45 13.61 -22.10
CA LYS A 128 -1.99 13.49 -22.16
C LYS A 128 -1.31 13.53 -20.78
N VAL A 129 -1.77 14.38 -19.85
CA VAL A 129 -1.24 14.48 -18.47
C VAL A 129 -1.65 13.26 -17.65
N LEU A 130 -2.84 12.71 -17.87
CA LEU A 130 -3.28 11.48 -17.23
C LEU A 130 -2.46 10.27 -17.72
N VAL A 131 -2.18 10.18 -19.01
CA VAL A 131 -1.38 9.11 -19.61
C VAL A 131 0.09 9.23 -19.20
N THR A 132 0.68 10.43 -19.19
CA THR A 132 2.08 10.60 -18.73
C THR A 132 2.22 10.40 -17.23
N ALA A 133 1.25 10.84 -16.41
CA ALA A 133 1.24 10.54 -14.97
C ALA A 133 1.03 9.04 -14.71
N GLY A 134 0.16 8.37 -15.48
CA GLY A 134 -0.03 6.93 -15.42
C GLY A 134 1.24 6.15 -15.80
N MET A 135 1.93 6.58 -16.86
CA MET A 135 3.21 6.00 -17.30
C MET A 135 4.31 6.24 -16.26
N GLY A 136 4.38 7.43 -15.68
CA GLY A 136 5.33 7.76 -14.61
C GLY A 136 5.12 6.91 -13.37
N ASN A 137 3.86 6.69 -12.97
CA ASN A 137 3.53 5.79 -11.85
C ASN A 137 3.82 4.32 -12.18
N ALA A 138 3.63 3.89 -13.43
CA ALA A 138 3.96 2.53 -13.85
C ALA A 138 5.48 2.28 -13.84
N LEU A 139 6.28 3.24 -14.33
CA LEU A 139 7.75 3.17 -14.29
C LEU A 139 8.28 3.21 -12.85
N ALA A 140 7.69 4.06 -11.99
CA ALA A 140 8.01 4.08 -10.57
C ALA A 140 7.64 2.74 -9.89
N GLY A 141 6.51 2.13 -10.29
CA GLY A 141 6.12 0.80 -9.83
C GLY A 141 7.11 -0.30 -10.24
N MET A 142 7.58 -0.29 -11.49
CA MET A 142 8.62 -1.21 -11.96
C MET A 142 9.95 -1.01 -11.22
N ALA A 143 10.38 0.23 -11.04
CA ALA A 143 11.59 0.55 -10.28
C ALA A 143 11.49 0.06 -8.83
N ALA A 144 10.32 0.19 -8.20
CA ALA A 144 10.07 -0.33 -6.86
C ALA A 144 10.17 -1.86 -6.80
N VAL A 145 9.62 -2.58 -7.80
CA VAL A 145 9.76 -4.04 -7.89
C VAL A 145 11.23 -4.45 -8.06
N VAL A 146 11.98 -3.77 -8.94
CA VAL A 146 13.41 -4.07 -9.16
C VAL A 146 14.24 -3.79 -7.91
N SER A 147 14.03 -2.64 -7.26
CA SER A 147 14.70 -2.29 -6.01
C SER A 147 14.41 -3.33 -4.92
N PHE A 148 13.15 -3.74 -4.81
CA PHE A 148 12.71 -4.74 -3.85
C PHE A 148 13.35 -6.12 -4.09
N VAL A 149 13.38 -6.58 -5.34
CA VAL A 149 14.06 -7.84 -5.71
C VAL A 149 15.55 -7.73 -5.42
N GLY A 150 16.17 -6.57 -5.69
CA GLY A 150 17.56 -6.29 -5.38
C GLY A 150 17.86 -6.42 -3.88
N GLU A 151 17.08 -5.76 -3.03
CA GLU A 151 17.23 -5.82 -1.57
C GLU A 151 17.06 -7.24 -1.01
N CYS A 152 16.03 -7.97 -1.45
CA CYS A 152 15.81 -9.36 -1.01
C CYS A 152 16.97 -10.27 -1.43
N SER A 153 17.47 -10.08 -2.65
CA SER A 153 18.62 -10.83 -3.17
C SER A 153 19.89 -10.55 -2.38
N LEU A 154 20.12 -9.29 -1.99
CA LEU A 154 21.25 -8.89 -1.15
C LEU A 154 21.17 -9.50 0.26
N VAL A 155 19.98 -9.54 0.87
CA VAL A 155 19.77 -10.17 2.19
C VAL A 155 20.08 -11.67 2.14
N VAL A 156 19.61 -12.38 1.10
CA VAL A 156 19.95 -13.79 0.90
C VAL A 156 21.45 -13.98 0.67
N TRP A 157 22.05 -13.14 -0.17
CA TRP A 157 23.47 -13.20 -0.49
C TRP A 157 24.35 -13.00 0.75
N GLU A 158 24.01 -12.03 1.59
CA GLU A 158 24.73 -11.77 2.83
C GLU A 158 24.57 -12.91 3.84
N ALA A 159 23.37 -13.50 3.92
CA ALA A 159 23.12 -14.68 4.75
C ALA A 159 23.94 -15.90 4.29
N LEU A 160 24.09 -16.09 2.97
CA LEU A 160 24.91 -17.17 2.40
C LEU A 160 26.41 -16.95 2.61
N ARG A 161 26.89 -15.70 2.55
CA ARG A 161 28.31 -15.38 2.76
C ARG A 161 28.75 -15.42 4.22
N HIS A 162 27.85 -15.15 5.15
CA HIS A 162 28.15 -15.12 6.58
C HIS A 162 27.19 -16.01 7.40
N PRO A 163 27.22 -17.34 7.21
CA PRO A 163 26.30 -18.27 7.86
C PRO A 163 26.47 -18.31 9.39
N GLU A 164 27.66 -17.99 9.93
CA GLU A 164 27.85 -17.90 11.39
C GLU A 164 27.07 -16.76 12.05
N ARG A 165 26.64 -15.78 11.26
CA ARG A 165 25.85 -14.65 11.76
C ARG A 165 24.34 -14.90 11.66
N VAL A 166 23.94 -16.04 11.09
CA VAL A 166 22.53 -16.46 10.97
C VAL A 166 22.08 -17.15 12.26
N ARG A 167 20.95 -16.71 12.81
CA ARG A 167 20.33 -17.32 13.98
C ARG A 167 19.53 -18.57 13.58
N TRP A 168 20.21 -19.70 13.43
CA TRP A 168 19.60 -20.96 12.99
C TRP A 168 18.41 -21.42 13.84
N LYS A 169 18.37 -21.08 15.14
CA LYS A 169 17.23 -21.37 16.00
C LYS A 169 15.95 -20.67 15.50
N ASP A 170 16.06 -19.39 15.12
CA ASP A 170 14.93 -18.63 14.59
C ASP A 170 14.53 -19.13 13.20
N VAL A 171 15.51 -19.53 12.38
CA VAL A 171 15.25 -20.15 11.07
C VAL A 171 14.44 -21.44 11.24
N LEU A 172 14.81 -22.30 12.20
CA LEU A 172 14.10 -23.55 12.45
C LEU A 172 12.67 -23.32 12.98
N LEU A 173 12.49 -22.35 13.87
CA LEU A 173 11.17 -21.97 14.37
C LEU A 173 10.29 -21.43 13.24
N ALA A 174 10.83 -20.52 12.42
CA ALA A 174 10.14 -20.01 11.24
C ALA A 174 9.86 -21.13 10.22
N ALA A 175 10.76 -22.09 10.05
CA ALA A 175 10.56 -23.23 9.15
C ALA A 175 9.43 -24.14 9.63
N MET A 176 9.32 -24.37 10.94
CA MET A 176 8.20 -25.13 11.51
C MET A 176 6.85 -24.43 11.24
N ALA A 177 6.78 -23.11 11.46
CA ALA A 177 5.59 -22.31 11.21
C ALA A 177 5.22 -22.28 9.71
N VAL A 178 6.20 -22.07 8.82
CA VAL A 178 5.98 -22.02 7.37
C VAL A 178 5.60 -23.38 6.81
N GLY A 179 6.35 -24.41 7.15
CA GLY A 179 6.20 -25.74 6.57
C GLY A 179 5.16 -26.58 7.31
N VAL A 180 5.48 -27.02 8.52
CA VAL A 180 4.72 -28.05 9.24
C VAL A 180 3.28 -27.62 9.46
N GLU A 181 3.06 -26.39 9.92
CA GLU A 181 1.71 -25.95 10.19
C GLU A 181 0.87 -25.77 8.90
N SER A 182 1.51 -25.45 7.77
CA SER A 182 0.88 -25.24 6.45
C SER A 182 0.59 -26.52 5.66
N MET A 183 1.29 -27.62 5.98
CA MET A 183 1.15 -28.89 5.26
C MET A 183 -0.30 -29.41 5.16
N PRO A 184 -1.14 -29.41 6.21
CA PRO A 184 -2.47 -30.02 6.12
C PRO A 184 -3.37 -29.35 5.07
N ILE A 185 -3.37 -28.02 5.01
CA ILE A 185 -4.14 -27.26 4.02
C ILE A 185 -3.57 -27.49 2.63
N LEU A 186 -2.25 -27.50 2.48
CA LEU A 186 -1.59 -27.73 1.20
C LEU A 186 -1.89 -29.11 0.62
N LEU A 187 -1.81 -30.17 1.44
CA LEU A 187 -2.12 -31.53 1.03
C LEU A 187 -3.59 -31.68 0.62
N LEU A 188 -4.50 -31.07 1.39
CA LEU A 188 -5.93 -31.07 1.05
C LEU A 188 -6.19 -30.37 -0.29
N VAL A 189 -5.62 -29.18 -0.49
CA VAL A 189 -5.78 -28.43 -1.74
C VAL A 189 -5.14 -29.19 -2.91
N GLY A 190 -3.95 -29.77 -2.73
CA GLY A 190 -3.30 -30.58 -3.75
C GLY A 190 -4.12 -31.78 -4.16
N PHE A 191 -4.63 -32.54 -3.19
CA PHE A 191 -5.51 -33.67 -3.43
C PHE A 191 -6.78 -33.28 -4.20
N LEU A 192 -7.48 -32.23 -3.76
CA LEU A 192 -8.69 -31.75 -4.42
C LEU A 192 -8.39 -31.23 -5.83
N MET A 193 -7.29 -30.52 -6.02
CA MET A 193 -6.89 -30.01 -7.33
C MET A 193 -6.59 -31.15 -8.30
N GLY A 194 -5.89 -32.20 -7.84
CA GLY A 194 -5.64 -33.40 -8.62
C GLY A 194 -6.92 -34.12 -9.04
N LEU A 195 -7.87 -34.27 -8.11
CA LEU A 195 -9.19 -34.84 -8.38
C LEU A 195 -9.95 -34.02 -9.44
N ILE A 196 -10.05 -32.71 -9.25
CA ILE A 196 -10.78 -31.81 -10.16
C ILE A 196 -10.14 -31.82 -11.55
N MET A 197 -8.81 -31.69 -11.64
CA MET A 197 -8.09 -31.65 -12.91
C MET A 197 -8.19 -32.98 -13.65
N SER A 198 -8.07 -34.11 -12.97
CA SER A 198 -8.25 -35.42 -13.58
C SER A 198 -9.67 -35.60 -14.10
N PHE A 199 -10.68 -35.22 -13.32
CA PHE A 199 -12.09 -35.34 -13.72
C PHE A 199 -12.41 -34.47 -14.95
N GLN A 200 -11.97 -33.22 -14.96
CA GLN A 200 -12.15 -32.33 -16.12
C GLN A 200 -11.42 -32.83 -17.37
N SER A 201 -10.21 -33.36 -17.19
CA SER A 201 -9.40 -33.92 -18.28
C SER A 201 -10.07 -35.14 -18.88
N VAL A 202 -10.59 -36.06 -18.07
CA VAL A 202 -11.35 -37.24 -18.53
C VAL A 202 -12.54 -36.81 -19.38
N ILE A 203 -13.39 -35.90 -18.89
CA ILE A 203 -14.59 -35.44 -19.63
C ILE A 203 -14.22 -34.81 -20.97
N THR A 204 -13.09 -34.10 -21.02
CA THR A 204 -12.65 -33.40 -22.23
C THR A 204 -12.04 -34.38 -23.24
N LEU A 205 -11.16 -35.28 -22.80
CA LEU A 205 -10.44 -36.23 -23.66
C LEU A 205 -11.29 -37.42 -24.08
N GLN A 206 -12.30 -37.81 -23.30
CA GLN A 206 -13.27 -38.85 -23.64
C GLN A 206 -13.92 -38.62 -25.00
N ARG A 207 -14.23 -37.37 -25.32
CA ARG A 207 -14.86 -36.97 -26.60
C ARG A 207 -14.00 -37.27 -27.82
N PHE A 208 -12.70 -37.45 -27.62
CA PHE A 208 -11.71 -37.73 -28.66
C PHE A 208 -11.10 -39.13 -28.53
N GLY A 209 -11.62 -39.98 -27.63
CA GLY A 209 -11.04 -41.30 -27.32
C GLY A 209 -9.65 -41.22 -26.66
N GLY A 210 -9.30 -40.07 -26.08
CA GLY A 210 -7.95 -39.75 -25.62
C GLY A 210 -7.68 -39.99 -24.14
N GLU A 211 -8.50 -40.75 -23.42
CA GLU A 211 -8.41 -40.94 -21.95
C GLU A 211 -6.99 -41.33 -21.46
N ILE A 212 -6.26 -42.05 -22.30
CA ILE A 212 -4.89 -42.50 -22.02
C ILE A 212 -3.86 -41.37 -21.89
N PHE A 213 -4.20 -40.14 -22.29
CA PHE A 213 -3.37 -38.95 -22.16
C PHE A 213 -3.68 -38.13 -20.90
N VAL A 214 -4.75 -38.46 -20.16
CA VAL A 214 -5.10 -37.77 -18.90
C VAL A 214 -3.95 -37.81 -17.88
N PRO A 215 -3.29 -38.97 -17.62
CA PRO A 215 -2.20 -39.01 -16.65
C PRO A 215 -1.01 -38.14 -17.08
N ASN A 216 -0.73 -38.06 -18.39
CA ASN A 216 0.34 -37.24 -18.94
C ASN A 216 0.05 -35.76 -18.69
N MET A 217 -1.18 -35.33 -18.98
CA MET A 217 -1.60 -33.94 -18.81
C MET A 217 -1.59 -33.55 -17.32
N LEU A 218 -2.10 -34.43 -16.45
CA LEU A 218 -2.09 -34.20 -15.01
C LEU A 218 -0.65 -34.07 -14.48
N GLY A 219 0.23 -35.01 -14.84
CA GLY A 219 1.63 -34.99 -14.41
C GLY A 219 2.34 -33.70 -14.85
N LEU A 220 2.29 -33.36 -16.13
CA LEU A 220 2.96 -32.17 -16.66
C LEU A 220 2.40 -30.87 -16.05
N VAL A 221 1.08 -30.69 -16.05
CA VAL A 221 0.46 -29.43 -15.58
C VAL A 221 0.64 -29.24 -14.07
N MET A 222 0.53 -30.32 -13.28
CA MET A 222 0.73 -30.24 -11.83
C MET A 222 2.18 -29.95 -11.48
N PHE A 223 3.14 -30.68 -12.07
CA PHE A 223 4.55 -30.52 -11.69
C PHE A 223 5.14 -29.21 -12.20
N ARG A 224 4.83 -28.81 -13.43
CA ARG A 224 5.49 -27.67 -14.09
C ARG A 224 4.89 -26.32 -13.70
N GLU A 225 3.57 -26.25 -13.54
CA GLU A 225 2.87 -24.97 -13.38
C GLU A 225 2.09 -24.88 -12.08
N MET A 226 1.09 -25.75 -11.89
CA MET A 226 0.12 -25.59 -10.80
C MET A 226 0.75 -25.84 -9.43
N GLY A 227 1.70 -26.77 -9.31
CA GLY A 227 2.38 -27.08 -8.05
C GLY A 227 3.10 -25.86 -7.46
N PRO A 228 4.08 -25.28 -8.17
CA PRO A 228 4.76 -24.06 -7.73
C PRO A 228 3.78 -22.89 -7.52
N LEU A 229 2.86 -22.66 -8.46
CA LEU A 229 1.94 -21.52 -8.40
C LEU A 229 1.03 -21.58 -7.15
N VAL A 230 0.36 -22.71 -6.93
CA VAL A 230 -0.59 -22.88 -5.81
C VAL A 230 0.15 -22.89 -4.47
N THR A 231 1.33 -23.51 -4.41
CA THR A 231 2.15 -23.49 -3.18
C THR A 231 2.57 -22.06 -2.83
N ALA A 232 3.01 -21.26 -3.81
CA ALA A 232 3.39 -19.87 -3.61
C ALA A 232 2.20 -18.97 -3.20
N ILE A 233 1.03 -19.19 -3.79
CA ILE A 233 -0.21 -18.50 -3.41
C ILE A 233 -0.56 -18.79 -1.95
N LEU A 234 -0.46 -20.06 -1.53
CA LEU A 234 -0.74 -20.46 -0.15
C LEU A 234 0.29 -19.87 0.83
N LEU A 235 1.57 -19.86 0.45
CA LEU A 235 2.64 -19.22 1.21
C LEU A 235 2.31 -17.73 1.42
N ALA A 236 1.92 -17.01 0.37
CA ALA A 236 1.56 -15.60 0.46
C ALA A 236 0.36 -15.38 1.38
N ALA A 237 -0.69 -16.18 1.22
CA ALA A 237 -1.94 -16.04 1.96
C ALA A 237 -1.78 -16.32 3.46
N ARG A 238 -1.02 -17.36 3.85
CA ARG A 238 -0.89 -17.78 5.24
C ARG A 238 0.38 -17.26 5.90
N SER A 239 1.55 -17.72 5.46
CA SER A 239 2.81 -17.37 6.12
C SER A 239 3.21 -15.93 5.82
N GLY A 240 2.98 -15.47 4.60
CA GLY A 240 3.25 -14.09 4.20
C GLY A 240 2.38 -13.08 4.95
N SER A 241 1.10 -13.40 5.20
CA SER A 241 0.23 -12.56 6.01
C SER A 241 0.64 -12.58 7.49
N ALA A 242 1.02 -13.73 8.03
CA ALA A 242 1.54 -13.85 9.39
C ALA A 242 2.84 -13.05 9.58
N PHE A 243 3.79 -13.14 8.64
CA PHE A 243 5.04 -12.37 8.69
C PHE A 243 4.79 -10.86 8.68
N ALA A 244 3.88 -10.39 7.82
CA ALA A 244 3.51 -8.99 7.77
C ALA A 244 2.81 -8.53 9.06
N ALA A 245 1.94 -9.36 9.63
CA ALA A 245 1.22 -9.07 10.86
C ALA A 245 2.15 -9.03 12.09
N GLU A 246 3.05 -10.01 12.23
CA GLU A 246 4.03 -10.06 13.32
C GLU A 246 4.96 -8.85 13.29
N ILE A 247 5.60 -8.60 12.14
CA ILE A 247 6.53 -7.47 11.99
C ILE A 247 5.77 -6.14 12.09
N GLY A 248 4.55 -6.05 11.54
CA GLY A 248 3.72 -4.86 11.65
C GLY A 248 3.31 -4.56 13.09
N THR A 249 3.06 -5.59 13.90
CA THR A 249 2.76 -5.42 15.34
C THR A 249 4.01 -4.94 16.07
N MET A 250 5.19 -5.51 15.79
CA MET A 250 6.47 -5.04 16.34
C MET A 250 6.76 -3.58 15.94
N CYS A 251 6.39 -3.18 14.73
CA CYS A 251 6.51 -1.79 14.26
C CYS A 251 5.60 -0.83 15.05
N VAL A 252 4.34 -1.21 15.27
CA VAL A 252 3.38 -0.37 16.02
C VAL A 252 3.74 -0.27 17.51
N ASN A 253 4.41 -1.29 18.06
CA ASN A 253 4.91 -1.31 19.44
C ASN A 253 6.29 -0.67 19.61
N GLU A 254 6.85 -0.03 18.58
CA GLU A 254 8.19 0.60 18.59
C GLU A 254 9.35 -0.39 18.88
N GLU A 255 9.12 -1.70 18.73
CA GLU A 255 10.14 -2.72 18.96
C GLU A 255 11.26 -2.65 17.89
N LEU A 256 10.90 -2.27 16.65
CA LEU A 256 11.87 -2.06 15.58
C LEU A 256 12.80 -0.86 15.85
N ASP A 257 12.27 0.21 16.42
CA ASP A 257 13.04 1.41 16.78
C ASP A 257 13.94 1.14 17.99
N ALA A 258 13.48 0.34 18.94
CA ALA A 258 14.31 -0.16 20.03
C ALA A 258 15.50 -0.98 19.49
N MET A 259 15.26 -1.87 18.51
CA MET A 259 16.33 -2.66 17.89
C MET A 259 17.38 -1.79 17.19
N THR A 260 16.95 -0.79 16.42
CA THR A 260 17.89 0.10 15.73
C THR A 260 18.70 0.94 16.73
N THR A 261 18.09 1.38 17.83
CA THR A 261 18.77 2.08 18.93
C THR A 261 19.82 1.20 19.62
N MET A 262 19.56 -0.11 19.73
CA MET A 262 20.54 -1.10 20.22
C MET A 262 21.63 -1.46 19.19
N GLY A 263 21.62 -0.87 18.00
CA GLY A 263 22.56 -1.18 16.92
C GLY A 263 22.28 -2.51 16.21
N ILE A 264 21.07 -3.06 16.36
CA ILE A 264 20.66 -4.32 15.73
C ILE A 264 19.83 -4.01 14.48
N SER A 265 20.29 -4.47 13.32
CA SER A 265 19.53 -4.32 12.05
C SER A 265 18.25 -5.18 12.07
N PRO A 266 17.04 -4.57 11.99
CA PRO A 266 15.79 -5.32 11.99
C PRO A 266 15.63 -6.23 10.77
N VAL A 267 16.10 -5.78 9.60
CA VAL A 267 16.09 -6.58 8.36
C VAL A 267 16.86 -7.89 8.57
N ARG A 268 18.07 -7.80 9.10
CA ARG A 268 18.92 -8.96 9.30
C ARG A 268 18.37 -9.92 10.35
N PHE A 269 17.81 -9.35 11.43
CA PHE A 269 17.39 -10.11 12.60
C PHE A 269 16.00 -10.74 12.43
N LEU A 270 15.07 -10.05 11.76
CA LEU A 270 13.68 -10.50 11.60
C LEU A 270 13.41 -11.08 10.21
N VAL A 271 13.89 -10.44 9.15
CA VAL A 271 13.56 -10.81 7.76
C VAL A 271 14.43 -11.96 7.28
N GLY A 272 15.73 -11.92 7.58
CA GLY A 272 16.68 -12.97 7.20
C GLY A 272 16.22 -14.40 7.55
N PRO A 273 15.91 -14.70 8.83
CA PRO A 273 15.48 -16.04 9.21
C PRO A 273 14.20 -16.52 8.52
N ARG A 274 13.22 -15.62 8.31
CA ARG A 274 11.96 -15.93 7.64
C ARG A 274 12.14 -16.24 6.16
N ILE A 275 12.98 -15.47 5.47
CA ILE A 275 13.33 -15.72 4.07
C ILE A 275 14.03 -17.07 3.93
N LEU A 276 15.05 -17.35 4.74
CA LEU A 276 15.78 -18.62 4.70
C LEU A 276 14.87 -19.83 5.00
N ALA A 277 14.01 -19.70 6.02
CA ALA A 277 13.02 -20.72 6.35
C ALA A 277 12.08 -21.01 5.18
N SER A 278 11.59 -19.96 4.50
CA SER A 278 10.71 -20.12 3.33
C SER A 278 11.43 -20.75 2.13
N LEU A 279 12.66 -20.31 1.83
CA LEU A 279 13.47 -20.88 0.76
C LEU A 279 13.73 -22.37 0.95
N PHE A 280 13.90 -22.81 2.20
CA PHE A 280 14.13 -24.22 2.49
C PHE A 280 12.83 -25.04 2.48
N MET A 281 11.77 -24.59 3.16
CA MET A 281 10.56 -25.40 3.35
C MET A 281 9.64 -25.46 2.13
N VAL A 282 9.53 -24.38 1.36
CA VAL A 282 8.54 -24.29 0.28
C VAL A 282 8.81 -25.27 -0.87
N PRO A 283 10.07 -25.54 -1.29
CA PRO A 283 10.36 -26.61 -2.23
C PRO A 283 9.84 -27.99 -1.78
N PHE A 284 10.03 -28.34 -0.50
CA PHE A 284 9.49 -29.59 0.05
C PHE A 284 7.97 -29.60 0.05
N MET A 285 7.34 -28.48 0.43
CA MET A 285 5.89 -28.31 0.36
C MET A 285 5.35 -28.56 -1.06
N THR A 286 6.00 -28.02 -2.10
CA THR A 286 5.58 -28.27 -3.49
C THR A 286 5.69 -29.74 -3.89
N LEU A 287 6.70 -30.48 -3.41
CA LEU A 287 6.79 -31.92 -3.64
C LEU A 287 5.62 -32.67 -3.00
N PHE A 288 5.27 -32.34 -1.76
CA PHE A 288 4.11 -32.92 -1.07
C PHE A 288 2.79 -32.56 -1.75
N PHE A 289 2.64 -31.33 -2.24
CA PHE A 289 1.50 -30.91 -3.03
C PHE A 289 1.35 -31.77 -4.31
N ASN A 290 2.44 -31.94 -5.05
CA ASN A 290 2.44 -32.74 -6.28
C ASN A 290 2.14 -34.22 -5.99
N PHE A 291 2.64 -34.74 -4.88
CA PHE A 291 2.30 -36.10 -4.45
C PHE A 291 0.80 -36.23 -4.13
N ALA A 292 0.24 -35.31 -3.35
CA ALA A 292 -1.18 -35.31 -3.01
C ALA A 292 -2.08 -35.17 -4.25
N SER A 293 -1.68 -34.34 -5.22
CA SER A 293 -2.43 -34.17 -6.47
C SER A 293 -2.41 -35.42 -7.35
N LEU A 294 -1.30 -36.17 -7.39
CA LEU A 294 -1.26 -37.47 -8.05
C LEU A 294 -2.20 -38.48 -7.39
N VAL A 295 -2.28 -38.51 -6.05
CA VAL A 295 -3.22 -39.38 -5.33
C VAL A 295 -4.68 -39.02 -5.67
N GLY A 296 -5.00 -37.72 -5.69
CA GLY A 296 -6.33 -37.24 -6.08
C GLY A 296 -6.72 -37.60 -7.51
N GLY A 297 -5.78 -37.47 -8.46
CA GLY A 297 -6.01 -37.86 -9.85
C GLY A 297 -6.10 -39.37 -10.05
N ALA A 298 -5.27 -40.14 -9.35
CA ALA A 298 -5.31 -41.60 -9.36
C ALA A 298 -6.69 -42.14 -8.93
N LEU A 299 -7.30 -41.52 -7.91
CA LEU A 299 -8.63 -41.91 -7.43
C LEU A 299 -9.70 -41.81 -8.54
N VAL A 300 -9.67 -40.72 -9.33
CA VAL A 300 -10.60 -40.53 -10.44
C VAL A 300 -10.32 -41.50 -11.58
N MET A 301 -9.05 -41.74 -11.91
CA MET A 301 -8.70 -42.68 -12.98
C MET A 301 -9.08 -44.12 -12.62
N VAL A 302 -8.90 -44.52 -11.37
CA VAL A 302 -9.33 -45.84 -10.90
C VAL A 302 -10.85 -45.98 -10.93
N SER A 303 -11.61 -44.93 -10.62
CA SER A 303 -13.08 -45.00 -10.61
C SER A 303 -13.70 -45.20 -12.00
N ILE A 304 -13.00 -44.80 -13.07
CA ILE A 304 -13.40 -45.06 -14.46
C ILE A 304 -12.82 -46.36 -15.03
N GLY A 305 -12.18 -47.20 -14.19
CA GLY A 305 -11.63 -48.49 -14.59
C GLY A 305 -10.22 -48.43 -15.18
N PHE A 306 -9.51 -47.30 -15.07
CA PHE A 306 -8.13 -47.19 -15.55
C PHE A 306 -7.15 -47.81 -14.54
N PRO A 307 -6.28 -48.76 -14.94
CA PRO A 307 -5.37 -49.42 -14.02
C PRO A 307 -4.36 -48.45 -13.38
N LEU A 308 -4.19 -48.54 -12.06
CA LEU A 308 -3.27 -47.68 -11.30
C LEU A 308 -1.81 -47.81 -11.77
N VAL A 309 -1.38 -49.02 -12.13
CA VAL A 309 -0.02 -49.28 -12.65
C VAL A 309 0.22 -48.54 -13.97
N THR A 310 -0.78 -48.51 -14.85
CA THR A 310 -0.70 -47.76 -16.11
C THR A 310 -0.68 -46.26 -15.84
N PHE A 311 -1.48 -45.78 -14.88
CA PHE A 311 -1.52 -44.37 -14.49
C PHE A 311 -0.16 -43.89 -14.00
N THR A 312 0.43 -44.57 -13.02
CA THR A 312 1.72 -44.17 -12.45
C THR A 312 2.84 -44.28 -13.48
N SER A 313 2.88 -45.36 -14.26
CA SER A 313 3.87 -45.53 -15.35
C SER A 313 3.79 -44.37 -16.36
N ARG A 314 2.58 -43.97 -16.76
CA ARG A 314 2.36 -42.85 -17.70
C ARG A 314 2.83 -41.51 -17.13
N VAL A 315 2.50 -41.23 -15.87
CA VAL A 315 2.93 -40.00 -15.19
C VAL A 315 4.46 -39.93 -15.14
N PHE A 316 5.12 -40.96 -14.60
CA PHE A 316 6.57 -40.93 -14.40
C PHE A 316 7.39 -41.05 -15.69
N THR A 317 6.80 -41.57 -16.77
CA THR A 317 7.46 -41.58 -18.09
C THR A 317 7.36 -40.21 -18.80
N ASN A 318 6.31 -39.43 -18.53
CA ASN A 318 6.14 -38.11 -19.15
C ASN A 318 6.75 -36.96 -18.34
N VAL A 319 6.71 -37.03 -17.02
CA VAL A 319 7.33 -36.01 -16.17
C VAL A 319 8.84 -36.24 -16.18
N THR A 320 9.56 -35.34 -16.81
CA THR A 320 11.02 -35.42 -16.91
C THR A 320 11.68 -34.81 -15.67
N GLY A 321 12.92 -35.24 -15.37
CA GLY A 321 13.70 -34.63 -14.28
C GLY A 321 13.92 -33.12 -14.47
N THR A 322 13.94 -32.64 -15.72
CA THR A 322 14.00 -31.23 -16.07
C THR A 322 12.75 -30.45 -15.67
N ASP A 323 11.55 -31.04 -15.78
CA ASP A 323 10.31 -30.40 -15.29
C ASP A 323 10.35 -30.22 -13.76
N LEU A 324 10.87 -31.24 -13.06
CA LEU A 324 11.00 -31.18 -11.60
C LEU A 324 12.04 -30.14 -11.17
N VAL A 325 13.21 -30.11 -11.79
CA VAL A 325 14.25 -29.11 -11.44
C VAL A 325 13.79 -27.70 -11.82
N GLY A 326 13.14 -27.54 -12.97
CA GLY A 326 12.58 -26.25 -13.41
C GLY A 326 11.53 -25.72 -12.44
N SER A 327 10.60 -26.58 -11.99
CA SER A 327 9.59 -26.21 -11.00
C SER A 327 10.18 -25.89 -9.62
N LEU A 328 11.21 -26.63 -9.17
CA LEU A 328 11.93 -26.34 -7.94
C LEU A 328 12.71 -25.02 -8.01
N ALA A 329 13.32 -24.70 -9.15
CA ALA A 329 13.98 -23.41 -9.35
C ALA A 329 12.97 -22.25 -9.32
N LYS A 330 11.82 -22.43 -9.99
CA LYS A 330 10.73 -21.44 -10.05
C LYS A 330 10.16 -21.16 -8.66
N ILE A 331 9.90 -22.20 -7.86
CA ILE A 331 9.34 -22.01 -6.51
C ILE A 331 10.33 -21.34 -5.55
N LEU A 332 11.63 -21.54 -5.69
CA LEU A 332 12.64 -20.81 -4.90
C LEU A 332 12.54 -19.30 -5.12
N VAL A 333 12.40 -18.87 -6.38
CA VAL A 333 12.22 -17.46 -6.70
C VAL A 333 10.90 -16.93 -6.15
N PHE A 334 9.80 -17.68 -6.30
CA PHE A 334 8.51 -17.28 -5.73
C PHE A 334 8.56 -17.15 -4.21
N SER A 335 9.23 -18.08 -3.52
CA SER A 335 9.38 -18.05 -2.07
C SER A 335 10.13 -16.82 -1.61
N LEU A 336 11.22 -16.47 -2.29
CA LEU A 336 11.99 -15.25 -2.02
C LEU A 336 11.14 -13.99 -2.21
N LEU A 337 10.42 -13.89 -3.33
CA LEU A 337 9.57 -12.74 -3.63
C LEU A 337 8.47 -12.56 -2.57
N VAL A 338 7.78 -13.64 -2.24
CA VAL A 338 6.67 -13.61 -1.27
C VAL A 338 7.16 -13.28 0.13
N ALA A 339 8.13 -14.03 0.65
CA ALA A 339 8.64 -13.83 2.00
C ALA A 339 9.25 -12.43 2.15
N GLY A 340 9.98 -11.96 1.14
CA GLY A 340 10.54 -10.62 1.11
C GLY A 340 9.46 -9.53 1.13
N VAL A 341 8.44 -9.61 0.27
CA VAL A 341 7.41 -8.55 0.17
C VAL A 341 6.60 -8.51 1.44
N SER A 342 6.25 -9.66 1.96
CA SER A 342 5.52 -9.78 3.21
C SER A 342 6.25 -9.13 4.36
N CYS A 343 7.55 -9.39 4.48
CA CYS A 343 8.37 -8.75 5.49
C CYS A 343 8.51 -7.24 5.26
N LEU A 344 8.72 -6.79 4.02
CA LEU A 344 8.84 -5.37 3.70
C LEU A 344 7.54 -4.60 4.01
N ARG A 345 6.38 -5.17 3.69
CA ARG A 345 5.08 -4.57 4.03
C ARG A 345 4.86 -4.51 5.54
N GLY A 346 5.33 -5.52 6.28
CA GLY A 346 5.36 -5.51 7.74
C GLY A 346 6.24 -4.40 8.31
N LEU A 347 7.46 -4.24 7.80
CA LEU A 347 8.41 -3.20 8.23
C LEU A 347 7.91 -1.77 7.95
N ASN A 348 7.13 -1.58 6.90
CA ASN A 348 6.57 -0.28 6.51
C ASN A 348 5.15 -0.04 7.07
N THR A 349 4.79 -0.71 8.15
CA THR A 349 3.47 -0.57 8.76
C THR A 349 3.34 0.78 9.45
N GLY A 350 2.28 1.52 9.16
CA GLY A 350 1.97 2.78 9.86
C GLY A 350 1.48 2.56 11.29
N GLY A 351 1.20 3.65 12.02
CA GLY A 351 0.70 3.57 13.40
C GLY A 351 -0.69 2.93 13.54
N GLY A 352 -0.86 2.10 14.57
CA GLY A 352 -2.14 1.56 15.05
C GLY A 352 -2.54 0.20 14.47
N ALA A 353 -3.46 -0.49 15.16
CA ALA A 353 -3.89 -1.85 14.80
C ALA A 353 -4.53 -1.96 13.40
N SER A 354 -5.22 -0.92 12.94
CA SER A 354 -5.80 -0.87 11.59
C SER A 354 -4.71 -0.84 10.50
N ALA A 355 -3.55 -0.25 10.78
CA ALA A 355 -2.44 -0.25 9.83
C ALA A 355 -1.85 -1.65 9.65
N VAL A 356 -1.74 -2.45 10.73
CA VAL A 356 -1.29 -3.85 10.66
C VAL A 356 -2.17 -4.66 9.72
N GLY A 357 -3.50 -4.58 9.87
CA GLY A 357 -4.43 -5.27 8.97
C GLY A 357 -4.28 -4.83 7.50
N ARG A 358 -4.06 -3.54 7.23
CA ARG A 358 -3.82 -3.03 5.88
C ARG A 358 -2.50 -3.52 5.30
N SER A 359 -1.42 -3.54 6.09
CA SER A 359 -0.13 -4.09 5.68
C SER A 359 -0.21 -5.57 5.37
N THR A 360 -0.93 -6.35 6.19
CA THR A 360 -1.17 -7.78 5.98
C THR A 360 -1.89 -8.04 4.66
N THR A 361 -2.98 -7.33 4.38
CA THR A 361 -3.70 -7.47 3.10
C THR A 361 -2.85 -7.01 1.92
N SER A 362 -2.11 -5.90 2.08
CA SER A 362 -1.21 -5.38 1.04
C SER A 362 -0.08 -6.34 0.73
N ALA A 363 0.44 -7.06 1.74
CA ALA A 363 1.44 -8.11 1.58
C ALA A 363 0.94 -9.25 0.69
N VAL A 364 -0.26 -9.77 0.98
CA VAL A 364 -0.85 -10.85 0.18
C VAL A 364 -1.06 -10.39 -1.26
N VAL A 365 -1.70 -9.24 -1.48
CA VAL A 365 -1.99 -8.74 -2.83
C VAL A 365 -0.70 -8.46 -3.62
N SER A 366 0.28 -7.81 -3.00
CA SER A 366 1.58 -7.53 -3.64
C SER A 366 2.32 -8.82 -3.97
N GLY A 367 2.29 -9.81 -3.07
CA GLY A 367 2.88 -11.13 -3.30
C GLY A 367 2.23 -11.85 -4.48
N LEU A 368 0.89 -11.87 -4.56
CA LEU A 368 0.16 -12.48 -5.68
C LEU A 368 0.48 -11.83 -7.03
N ILE A 369 0.57 -10.50 -7.07
CA ILE A 369 0.96 -9.76 -8.28
C ILE A 369 2.38 -10.17 -8.70
N LEU A 370 3.33 -10.19 -7.77
CA LEU A 370 4.72 -10.57 -8.08
C LEU A 370 4.84 -12.02 -8.53
N ILE A 371 4.17 -12.97 -7.87
CA ILE A 371 4.16 -14.37 -8.28
C ILE A 371 3.60 -14.47 -9.71
N THR A 372 2.46 -13.84 -9.99
CA THR A 372 1.82 -13.92 -11.31
C THR A 372 2.71 -13.34 -12.41
N LEU A 373 3.37 -12.20 -12.15
CA LEU A 373 4.31 -11.60 -13.09
C LEU A 373 5.54 -12.49 -13.30
N ALA A 374 6.13 -13.00 -12.21
CA ALA A 374 7.29 -13.88 -12.28
C ALA A 374 6.94 -15.19 -13.01
N ASP A 375 5.75 -15.76 -12.77
CA ASP A 375 5.22 -16.94 -13.43
C ASP A 375 5.16 -16.77 -14.94
N GLY A 376 4.60 -15.65 -15.41
CA GLY A 376 4.57 -15.32 -16.84
C GLY A 376 5.98 -15.18 -17.46
N VAL A 377 6.91 -14.55 -16.73
CA VAL A 377 8.31 -14.44 -17.19
C VAL A 377 8.97 -15.82 -17.30
N PHE A 378 8.79 -16.69 -16.30
CA PHE A 378 9.32 -18.05 -16.32
C PHE A 378 8.70 -18.90 -17.43
N ALA A 379 7.40 -18.78 -17.67
CA ALA A 379 6.71 -19.50 -18.75
C ALA A 379 7.32 -19.16 -20.12
N VAL A 380 7.55 -17.87 -20.38
CA VAL A 380 8.21 -17.41 -21.61
C VAL A 380 9.66 -17.88 -21.68
N LEU A 381 10.41 -17.78 -20.58
CA LEU A 381 11.81 -18.20 -20.51
C LEU A 381 11.97 -19.70 -20.79
N PHE A 382 11.19 -20.55 -20.14
CA PHE A 382 11.20 -22.01 -20.35
C PHE A 382 10.79 -22.37 -21.78
N TYR A 383 9.80 -21.68 -22.34
CA TYR A 383 9.42 -21.85 -23.74
C TYR A 383 10.61 -21.57 -24.70
N TYR A 384 11.33 -20.46 -24.51
CA TYR A 384 12.49 -20.12 -25.37
C TYR A 384 13.70 -21.04 -25.14
N LEU A 385 13.92 -21.48 -23.90
CA LEU A 385 14.99 -22.40 -23.56
C LEU A 385 14.70 -23.84 -24.02
N LYS A 386 13.48 -24.12 -24.52
CA LYS A 386 12.98 -25.45 -24.88
C LYS A 386 13.05 -26.44 -23.71
N ILE A 387 12.76 -25.95 -22.52
CA ILE A 387 12.71 -26.72 -21.26
C ILE A 387 11.28 -26.76 -20.74
#